data_AF-A0A1A8I7V1-F1
#
_entry.id   AF-A0A1A8I7V1-F1
#
_cell.length_a   1.000
_cell.length_b   1.000
_cell.length_c   1.000
_cell.angle_alpha   90.00
_cell.angle_beta   90.00
_cell.angle_gamma   90.00
#
_symmetry.space_group_name_H-M   'P 1'
#
loop_
_entity.id
_entity.type
_entity.pdbx_description
1 polymer ?
#
loop_
_entity_poly.entity_id
_entity_poly.type
_entity_poly.pdbx_seq_one_letter_code
_entity_poly.pdbx_strand_id
1 'polypeptide(L)'
;MESVEKECGALGGLFQAIVNDMKSSYPVWEDFSAKATKLHSQLRTTILAAVAFLDAFQKVADMATNSRGATRDIGSALTRMCMRHRSIETKLRHFTNVLVEGLVTPLQDRIEEWKKTANQLDKDHAKEYKRSRQEIKRKSLDTVKLQKKARKELLGRGNLRPQLDSAMQDVSDLYLLMEETEKQAVRRALLEERGRYCTFINLLQPVVNVEIAMLGEITHLQAIVDDLTVLTEDPHKLPPASEQVIRDLKGSDYSWSYQTPPSSPSSTNSRKSSMC
;
A
#
# COMPACT_ATOMS: atom_id res chain seq x y z
N MET A 1 50.27 -6.17 -7.43
CA MET A 1 49.55 -7.24 -8.16
C MET A 1 48.70 -8.07 -7.21
N GLU A 2 49.26 -8.67 -6.15
CA GLU A 2 48.46 -9.43 -5.14
C GLU A 2 47.36 -8.61 -4.44
N SER A 3 47.58 -7.32 -4.15
CA SER A 3 46.55 -6.44 -3.57
C SER A 3 45.34 -6.30 -4.50
N VAL A 4 45.59 -6.03 -5.78
CA VAL A 4 44.54 -5.82 -6.80
C VAL A 4 43.75 -7.10 -7.05
N GLU A 5 44.41 -8.27 -7.05
CA GLU A 5 43.70 -9.56 -7.15
C GLU A 5 42.76 -9.82 -5.98
N LYS A 6 43.20 -9.49 -4.77
CA LYS A 6 42.38 -9.64 -3.55
C LYS A 6 41.18 -8.69 -3.58
N GLU A 7 41.38 -7.46 -4.02
CA GLU A 7 40.32 -6.45 -4.18
C GLU A 7 39.30 -6.86 -5.25
N CYS A 8 39.75 -7.34 -6.42
CA CYS A 8 38.85 -7.88 -7.44
C CYS A 8 38.01 -9.06 -6.92
N GLY A 9 38.62 -9.96 -6.13
CA GLY A 9 37.91 -11.07 -5.50
C GLY A 9 36.84 -10.61 -4.51
N ALA A 10 37.16 -9.59 -3.70
CA ALA A 10 36.21 -9.01 -2.76
C ALA A 10 35.04 -8.31 -3.48
N LEU A 11 35.32 -7.54 -4.53
CA LEU A 11 34.29 -6.87 -5.33
C LEU A 11 33.37 -7.87 -6.04
N GLY A 12 33.93 -8.92 -6.64
CA GLY A 12 33.14 -9.99 -7.25
C GLY A 12 32.27 -10.73 -6.24
N GLY A 13 32.80 -10.99 -5.03
CA GLY A 13 32.03 -11.55 -3.92
C GLY A 13 30.87 -10.66 -3.48
N LEU A 14 31.12 -9.35 -3.35
CA LEU A 14 30.09 -8.36 -3.00
C LEU A 14 28.99 -8.28 -4.08
N PHE A 15 29.37 -8.24 -5.36
CA PHE A 15 28.41 -8.26 -6.46
C PHE A 15 27.49 -9.48 -6.37
N GLN A 16 28.07 -10.66 -6.16
CA GLN A 16 27.30 -11.91 -6.06
C GLN A 16 26.39 -11.92 -4.83
N ALA A 17 26.83 -11.38 -3.68
CA ALA A 17 25.99 -11.22 -2.51
C ALA A 17 24.74 -10.36 -2.80
N ILE A 18 24.93 -9.16 -3.37
CA ILE A 18 23.82 -8.25 -3.70
C ILE A 18 22.83 -8.89 -4.68
N VAL A 19 23.34 -9.55 -5.74
CA VAL A 19 22.48 -10.22 -6.73
C VAL A 19 21.70 -11.37 -6.10
N ASN A 20 22.31 -12.14 -5.20
CA ASN A 20 21.63 -13.23 -4.51
C ASN A 20 20.58 -12.71 -3.53
N ASP A 21 20.87 -11.64 -2.79
CA ASP A 21 19.90 -10.99 -1.90
C ASP A 21 18.69 -10.50 -2.70
N MET A 22 18.93 -9.81 -3.83
CA MET A 22 17.91 -9.41 -4.77
C MET A 22 17.05 -10.58 -5.27
N LYS A 23 17.64 -11.74 -5.56
CA LYS A 23 16.91 -12.93 -6.02
C LYS A 23 16.14 -13.61 -4.90
N SER A 24 16.70 -13.64 -3.69
CA SER A 24 16.07 -14.23 -2.51
C SER A 24 14.90 -13.39 -1.97
N SER A 25 14.81 -12.12 -2.35
CA SER A 25 13.73 -11.21 -1.92
C SER A 25 12.37 -11.47 -2.58
N TYR A 26 12.30 -12.19 -3.71
CA TYR A 26 11.05 -12.33 -4.47
C TYR A 26 9.88 -12.90 -3.67
N PRO A 27 10.04 -13.95 -2.84
CA PRO A 27 8.96 -14.46 -2.01
C PRO A 27 8.39 -13.42 -1.04
N VAL A 28 9.20 -12.46 -0.57
CA VAL A 28 8.75 -11.38 0.32
C VAL A 28 7.85 -10.40 -0.43
N TRP A 29 8.25 -10.02 -1.65
CA TRP A 29 7.43 -9.15 -2.51
C TRP A 29 6.13 -9.82 -2.96
N GLU A 30 6.20 -11.11 -3.30
CA GLU A 30 5.04 -11.90 -3.68
C GLU A 30 4.06 -12.08 -2.50
N ASP A 31 4.55 -12.36 -1.29
CA ASP A 31 3.71 -12.42 -0.10
C ASP A 31 3.06 -11.06 0.18
N PHE A 32 3.82 -9.96 0.15
CA PHE A 32 3.28 -8.61 0.31
C PHE A 32 2.14 -8.34 -0.68
N SER A 33 2.36 -8.62 -1.97
CA SER A 33 1.35 -8.44 -3.02
C SER A 33 0.10 -9.30 -2.78
N ALA A 34 0.28 -10.55 -2.35
CA ALA A 34 -0.82 -11.44 -2.00
C ALA A 34 -1.63 -10.93 -0.80
N LYS A 35 -0.96 -10.43 0.26
CA LYS A 35 -1.66 -9.85 1.42
C LYS A 35 -2.38 -8.56 1.07
N ALA A 36 -1.78 -7.69 0.25
CA ALA A 36 -2.42 -6.48 -0.23
C ALA A 36 -3.66 -6.79 -1.08
N THR A 37 -3.60 -7.81 -1.93
CA THR A 37 -4.76 -8.31 -2.70
C THR A 37 -5.88 -8.78 -1.76
N LYS A 38 -5.53 -9.55 -0.72
CA LYS A 38 -6.51 -10.02 0.28
C LYS A 38 -7.13 -8.86 1.05
N LEU A 39 -6.34 -7.87 1.45
CA LEU A 39 -6.82 -6.65 2.10
C LEU A 39 -7.84 -5.93 1.19
N HIS A 40 -7.50 -5.71 -0.08
CA HIS A 40 -8.42 -5.13 -1.06
C HIS A 40 -9.75 -5.88 -1.12
N SER A 41 -9.74 -7.22 -1.19
CA SER A 41 -10.98 -8.02 -1.19
C SER A 41 -11.83 -7.79 0.06
N GLN A 42 -11.20 -7.71 1.24
CA GLN A 42 -11.92 -7.43 2.48
C GLN A 42 -12.48 -6.00 2.51
N LEU A 43 -11.71 -5.01 2.05
CA LEU A 43 -12.17 -3.62 1.96
C LEU A 43 -13.40 -3.48 1.06
N ARG A 44 -13.44 -4.20 -0.08
CA ARG A 44 -14.63 -4.24 -0.94
C ARG A 44 -15.86 -4.77 -0.20
N THR A 45 -15.71 -5.85 0.55
CA THR A 45 -16.80 -6.40 1.36
C THR A 45 -17.25 -5.41 2.44
N THR A 46 -16.30 -4.76 3.12
CA THR A 46 -16.57 -3.72 4.13
C THR A 46 -17.34 -2.55 3.52
N ILE A 47 -16.97 -2.09 2.32
CA ILE A 47 -17.68 -1.02 1.62
C ILE A 47 -19.14 -1.41 1.36
N LEU A 48 -19.40 -2.65 0.91
CA LEU A 48 -20.77 -3.13 0.69
C LEU A 48 -21.57 -3.16 2.00
N ALA A 49 -20.97 -3.64 3.08
CA ALA A 49 -21.60 -3.64 4.40
C ALA A 49 -21.86 -2.22 4.91
N ALA A 50 -20.92 -1.29 4.70
CA ALA A 50 -21.05 0.11 5.07
C ALA A 50 -22.20 0.79 4.33
N VAL A 51 -22.36 0.57 3.02
CA VAL A 51 -23.48 1.11 2.24
C VAL A 51 -24.82 0.60 2.80
N ALA A 52 -24.96 -0.70 3.01
CA ALA A 52 -26.19 -1.27 3.57
C ALA A 52 -26.51 -0.73 4.98
N PHE A 53 -25.49 -0.56 5.82
CA PHE A 53 -25.62 0.08 7.13
C PHE A 53 -26.09 1.54 7.00
N LEU A 54 -25.49 2.33 6.11
CA LEU A 54 -25.85 3.74 5.92
C LEU A 54 -27.26 3.92 5.33
N ASP A 55 -27.74 2.98 4.52
CA ASP A 55 -29.13 2.99 4.07
C ASP A 55 -30.11 2.73 5.23
N ALA A 56 -29.77 1.83 6.16
CA ALA A 56 -30.57 1.62 7.37
C ALA A 56 -30.50 2.82 8.33
N PHE A 57 -29.30 3.41 8.50
CA PHE A 57 -29.09 4.62 9.28
C PHE A 57 -29.96 5.77 8.75
N GLN A 58 -29.99 5.98 7.43
CA GLN A 58 -30.78 7.05 6.83
C GLN A 58 -32.28 6.89 7.13
N LYS A 59 -32.81 5.66 7.12
CA LYS A 59 -34.23 5.41 7.47
C LYS A 59 -34.57 5.85 8.90
N VAL A 60 -33.64 5.67 9.85
CA VAL A 60 -33.81 6.15 11.23
C VAL A 60 -33.81 7.68 11.25
N ALA A 61 -32.89 8.32 10.52
CA ALA A 61 -32.84 9.77 10.39
C ALA A 61 -34.12 10.34 9.76
N ASP A 62 -34.64 9.70 8.72
CA ASP A 62 -35.88 10.11 8.04
C ASP A 62 -37.10 9.96 8.96
N MET A 63 -37.18 8.88 9.75
CA MET A 63 -38.24 8.68 10.73
C MET A 63 -38.24 9.80 11.78
N ALA A 64 -37.07 10.18 12.30
CA ALA A 64 -36.95 11.31 13.23
C ALA A 64 -37.30 12.64 12.54
N THR A 65 -36.87 12.86 11.31
CA THR A 65 -37.16 14.08 10.52
C THR A 65 -38.66 14.25 10.26
N ASN A 66 -39.39 13.14 10.09
CA ASN A 66 -40.84 13.13 9.91
C ASN A 66 -41.63 13.21 11.23
N SER A 67 -40.96 13.27 12.37
CA SER A 67 -41.61 13.45 13.68
C SER A 67 -42.10 14.90 13.87
N ARG A 68 -42.68 15.20 15.04
CA ARG A 68 -43.14 16.55 15.42
C ARG A 68 -42.13 17.21 16.36
N GLY A 69 -42.20 18.53 16.45
CA GLY A 69 -41.40 19.31 17.40
C GLY A 69 -39.90 19.19 17.14
N ALA A 70 -39.12 19.28 18.22
CA ALA A 70 -37.65 19.28 18.19
C ALA A 70 -37.03 17.94 17.72
N THR A 71 -37.79 16.84 17.70
CA THR A 71 -37.29 15.55 17.17
C THR A 71 -36.91 15.65 15.68
N ARG A 72 -37.52 16.59 14.94
CA ARG A 72 -37.16 16.88 13.55
C ARG A 72 -35.72 17.36 13.40
N ASP A 73 -35.23 18.12 14.38
CA ASP A 73 -33.88 18.68 14.38
C ASP A 73 -32.84 17.58 14.61
N ILE A 74 -33.16 16.61 15.48
CA ILE A 74 -32.38 15.37 15.66
C ILE A 74 -32.29 14.61 14.34
N GLY A 75 -33.41 14.38 13.65
CA GLY A 75 -33.43 13.69 12.36
C GLY A 75 -32.61 14.42 11.28
N SER A 76 -32.67 15.75 11.27
CA SER A 76 -31.86 16.59 10.37
C SER A 76 -30.36 16.46 10.66
N ALA A 77 -29.96 16.45 11.94
CA ALA A 77 -28.57 16.23 12.34
C ALA A 77 -28.07 14.81 12.02
N LEU A 78 -28.90 13.79 12.24
CA LEU A 78 -28.62 12.41 11.83
C LEU A 78 -28.45 12.29 10.31
N THR A 79 -29.27 12.97 9.52
CA THR A 79 -29.11 12.98 8.05
C THR A 79 -27.76 13.58 7.66
N ARG A 80 -27.33 14.68 8.29
CA ARG A 80 -25.98 15.23 8.06
C ARG A 80 -24.89 14.22 8.42
N MET A 81 -25.03 13.49 9.53
CA MET A 81 -24.10 12.45 9.95
C MET A 81 -24.00 11.34 8.89
N CYS A 82 -25.14 10.84 8.42
CA CYS A 82 -25.22 9.83 7.37
C CYS A 82 -24.51 10.27 6.10
N MET A 83 -24.76 11.51 5.65
CA MET A 83 -24.11 12.07 4.46
C MET A 83 -22.59 12.22 4.62
N ARG A 84 -22.10 12.56 5.82
CA ARG A 84 -20.65 12.56 6.08
C ARG A 84 -20.04 11.17 6.02
N HIS A 85 -20.70 10.15 6.57
CA HIS A 85 -20.25 8.78 6.42
C HIS A 85 -20.28 8.29 4.96
N ARG A 86 -21.24 8.73 4.13
CA ARG A 86 -21.22 8.45 2.68
C ARG A 86 -20.02 9.08 1.97
N SER A 87 -19.58 10.28 2.38
CA SER A 87 -18.33 10.89 1.90
C SER A 87 -17.12 10.00 2.22
N ILE A 88 -17.01 9.55 3.48
CA ILE A 88 -15.94 8.66 3.94
C ILE A 88 -15.96 7.34 3.16
N GLU A 89 -17.13 6.73 2.95
CA GLU A 89 -17.29 5.51 2.16
C GLU A 89 -16.81 5.71 0.71
N THR A 90 -17.15 6.83 0.08
CA THR A 90 -16.69 7.15 -1.28
C THR A 90 -15.16 7.26 -1.33
N LYS A 91 -14.54 7.88 -0.33
CA LYS A 91 -13.06 7.96 -0.21
C LYS A 91 -12.44 6.59 0.03
N LEU A 92 -13.06 5.75 0.87
CA LEU A 92 -12.62 4.37 1.12
C LEU A 92 -12.68 3.52 -0.15
N ARG A 93 -13.72 3.70 -0.97
CA ARG A 93 -13.85 3.08 -2.28
C ARG A 93 -12.75 3.52 -3.23
N HIS A 94 -12.44 4.81 -3.27
CA HIS A 94 -11.33 5.32 -4.07
C HIS A 94 -9.98 4.76 -3.61
N PHE A 95 -9.71 4.78 -2.29
CA PHE A 95 -8.52 4.16 -1.69
C PHE A 95 -8.38 2.69 -2.10
N THR A 96 -9.47 1.93 -1.99
CA THR A 96 -9.52 0.50 -2.32
C THR A 96 -9.14 0.26 -3.79
N ASN A 97 -9.64 1.09 -4.71
CA ASN A 97 -9.27 0.98 -6.13
C ASN A 97 -7.80 1.34 -6.37
N VAL A 98 -7.32 2.44 -5.79
CA VAL A 98 -5.92 2.89 -5.93
C VAL A 98 -4.94 1.88 -5.33
N LEU A 99 -5.32 1.18 -4.25
CA LEU A 99 -4.51 0.10 -3.67
C LEU A 99 -4.21 -0.99 -4.70
N VAL A 100 -5.19 -1.40 -5.51
CA VAL A 100 -4.96 -2.44 -6.52
C VAL A 100 -4.32 -1.89 -7.78
N GLU A 101 -4.89 -0.85 -8.37
CA GLU A 101 -4.47 -0.31 -9.67
C GLU A 101 -3.13 0.44 -9.58
N GLY A 102 -2.87 1.10 -8.45
CA GLY A 102 -1.68 1.92 -8.23
C GLY A 102 -0.53 1.19 -7.55
N LEU A 103 -0.79 0.13 -6.77
CA LEU A 103 0.25 -0.59 -6.03
C LEU A 103 0.31 -2.08 -6.37
N VAL A 104 -0.77 -2.84 -6.18
CA VAL A 104 -0.71 -4.31 -6.30
C VAL A 104 -0.36 -4.75 -7.72
N THR A 105 -1.14 -4.34 -8.72
CA THR A 105 -0.95 -4.77 -10.11
C THR A 105 0.39 -4.31 -10.67
N PRO A 106 0.79 -3.02 -10.56
CA PRO A 106 2.10 -2.57 -11.03
C PRO A 106 3.26 -3.28 -10.32
N LEU A 107 3.14 -3.56 -9.01
CA LEU A 107 4.18 -4.27 -8.28
C LEU A 107 4.36 -5.71 -8.78
N GLN A 108 3.27 -6.41 -9.11
CA GLN A 108 3.33 -7.76 -9.68
C GLN A 108 4.09 -7.77 -11.01
N ASP A 109 3.81 -6.81 -11.89
CA ASP A 109 4.52 -6.68 -13.17
C ASP A 109 6.02 -6.38 -12.95
N ARG A 110 6.33 -5.50 -12.00
CA ARG A 110 7.73 -5.14 -11.66
C ARG A 110 8.51 -6.31 -11.08
N ILE A 111 7.90 -7.18 -10.28
CA ILE A 111 8.57 -8.38 -9.74
C ILE A 111 9.06 -9.29 -10.90
N GLU A 112 8.22 -9.50 -11.92
CA GLU A 112 8.59 -10.30 -13.09
C GLU A 112 9.71 -9.64 -13.94
N GLU A 113 9.69 -8.32 -14.06
CA GLU A 113 10.77 -7.56 -14.70
C GLU A 113 12.08 -7.68 -13.89
N TRP A 114 12.03 -7.50 -12.58
CA TRP A 114 13.19 -7.58 -11.69
C TRP A 114 13.86 -8.95 -11.70
N LYS A 115 13.08 -10.04 -11.84
CA LYS A 115 13.60 -11.39 -12.07
C LYS A 115 14.45 -11.46 -13.34
N LYS A 116 13.98 -10.87 -14.44
CA LYS A 116 14.72 -10.84 -15.71
C LYS A 116 15.98 -9.99 -15.60
N THR A 117 15.88 -8.79 -15.02
CA THR A 117 17.01 -7.86 -14.88
C THR A 117 18.12 -8.42 -13.99
N ALA A 118 17.80 -9.03 -12.84
CA ALA A 118 18.83 -9.66 -11.99
C ALA A 118 19.54 -10.83 -12.68
N ASN A 119 18.79 -11.66 -13.41
CA ASN A 119 19.39 -12.76 -14.17
C ASN A 119 20.29 -12.25 -15.30
N GLN A 120 19.93 -11.12 -15.92
CA GLN A 120 20.75 -10.50 -16.96
C GLN A 120 22.03 -9.91 -16.37
N LEU A 121 21.95 -9.16 -15.26
CA LEU A 121 23.10 -8.61 -14.55
C LEU A 121 24.11 -9.70 -14.17
N ASP A 122 23.63 -10.82 -13.64
CA ASP A 122 24.46 -11.95 -13.23
C ASP A 122 25.16 -12.61 -14.43
N LYS A 123 24.41 -12.85 -15.53
CA LYS A 123 24.97 -13.41 -16.77
C LYS A 123 26.04 -12.50 -17.37
N ASP A 124 25.80 -11.20 -17.42
CA ASP A 124 26.73 -10.23 -17.99
C ASP A 124 28.00 -10.10 -17.15
N HIS A 125 27.87 -10.06 -15.82
CA HIS A 125 29.01 -10.11 -14.91
C HIS A 125 29.83 -11.38 -15.08
N ALA A 126 29.19 -12.55 -15.05
CA ALA A 126 29.89 -13.83 -15.19
C ALA A 126 30.64 -13.94 -16.52
N LYS A 127 30.06 -13.43 -17.62
CA LYS A 127 30.68 -13.41 -18.94
C LYS A 127 31.90 -12.49 -18.97
N GLU A 128 31.77 -11.26 -18.50
CA GLU A 128 32.84 -10.27 -18.52
C GLU A 128 33.98 -10.64 -17.56
N TYR A 129 33.64 -11.09 -16.35
CA TYR A 129 34.62 -11.57 -15.37
C TYR A 129 35.47 -12.71 -15.92
N LYS A 130 34.83 -13.70 -16.57
CA LYS A 130 35.52 -14.83 -17.18
C LYS A 130 36.45 -14.38 -18.32
N ARG A 131 36.00 -13.43 -19.14
CA ARG A 131 36.79 -12.87 -20.25
C ARG A 131 38.05 -12.17 -19.73
N SER A 132 37.91 -11.24 -18.79
CA SER A 132 39.03 -10.49 -18.19
C SER A 132 40.05 -11.42 -17.53
N ARG A 133 39.57 -12.42 -16.78
CA ARG A 133 40.43 -13.45 -16.16
C ARG A 133 41.21 -14.26 -17.18
N GLN A 134 40.58 -14.66 -18.29
CA GLN A 134 41.25 -15.43 -19.35
C GLN A 134 42.32 -14.59 -20.07
N GLU A 135 42.04 -13.32 -20.31
CA GLU A 135 42.97 -12.39 -20.95
C GLU A 135 44.20 -12.13 -20.08
N ILE A 136 44.00 -11.83 -18.79
CA ILE A 136 45.09 -11.70 -17.80
C ILE A 136 45.93 -12.97 -17.75
N LYS A 137 45.29 -14.14 -17.66
CA LYS A 137 46.00 -15.43 -17.62
C LYS A 137 46.87 -15.64 -18.86
N ARG A 138 46.35 -15.33 -20.05
CA ARG A 138 47.08 -15.45 -21.32
C ARG A 138 48.31 -14.52 -21.33
N LYS A 139 48.13 -13.23 -21.05
CA LYS A 139 49.22 -12.23 -21.05
C LYS A 139 50.26 -12.49 -19.96
N SER A 140 49.83 -12.95 -18.79
CA SER A 140 50.73 -13.36 -17.70
C SER A 140 51.62 -14.55 -18.11
N LEU A 141 51.03 -15.59 -18.74
CA LEU A 141 51.81 -16.73 -19.24
C LEU A 141 52.84 -16.33 -20.29
N ASP A 142 52.49 -15.42 -21.21
CA ASP A 142 53.42 -14.93 -22.23
C ASP A 142 54.54 -14.07 -21.63
N THR A 143 54.23 -13.27 -20.61
CA THR A 143 55.22 -12.49 -19.85
C THR A 143 56.21 -13.42 -19.12
N VAL A 144 55.74 -14.51 -18.50
CA VAL A 144 56.61 -15.51 -17.87
C VAL A 144 57.53 -16.20 -18.88
N LYS A 145 57.03 -16.52 -20.09
CA LYS A 145 57.87 -17.07 -21.17
C LYS A 145 58.95 -16.08 -21.60
N LEU A 146 58.59 -14.80 -21.76
CA LEU A 146 59.52 -13.75 -22.14
C LEU A 146 60.58 -13.52 -21.04
N GLN A 147 60.19 -13.57 -19.77
CA GLN A 147 61.10 -13.50 -18.63
C GLN A 147 62.11 -14.65 -18.63
N LYS A 148 61.66 -15.89 -18.91
CA LYS A 148 62.56 -17.05 -19.06
C LYS A 148 63.54 -16.88 -20.22
N LYS A 149 63.09 -16.31 -21.35
CA LYS A 149 63.95 -16.03 -22.52
C LYS A 149 64.98 -14.94 -22.21
N ALA A 150 64.57 -13.85 -21.59
CA ALA A 150 65.44 -12.75 -21.17
C ALA A 150 66.52 -13.21 -20.17
N ARG A 151 66.20 -14.15 -19.27
CA ARG A 151 67.21 -14.75 -18.37
C ARG A 151 68.24 -15.61 -19.09
N LYS A 152 67.87 -16.31 -20.17
CA LYS A 152 68.79 -17.13 -20.98
C LYS A 152 69.69 -16.28 -21.90
N GLU A 153 69.20 -15.13 -22.36
CA GLU A 153 69.92 -14.23 -23.28
C GLU A 153 70.79 -13.16 -22.59
N LEU A 154 70.98 -13.25 -21.26
CA LEU A 154 71.88 -12.39 -20.45
C LEU A 154 73.35 -12.36 -20.93
N LEU A 155 73.71 -13.15 -21.94
CA LEU A 155 75.05 -13.26 -22.52
C LEU A 155 75.22 -12.58 -23.90
N GLY A 156 74.23 -11.87 -24.49
CA GLY A 156 74.52 -11.28 -25.81
C GLY A 156 73.57 -10.36 -26.60
N ARG A 157 72.34 -10.01 -26.18
CA ARG A 157 71.51 -9.05 -26.97
C ARG A 157 70.67 -8.09 -26.11
N GLY A 158 70.85 -6.79 -26.31
CA GLY A 158 70.30 -5.70 -25.48
C GLY A 158 68.82 -5.33 -25.65
N ASN A 159 68.01 -6.08 -26.42
CA ASN A 159 66.64 -5.65 -26.78
C ASN A 159 65.49 -6.34 -26.02
N LEU A 160 65.77 -7.31 -25.13
CA LEU A 160 64.72 -8.07 -24.43
C LEU A 160 64.23 -7.43 -23.12
N ARG A 161 65.02 -6.56 -22.50
CA ARG A 161 64.65 -5.90 -21.24
C ARG A 161 63.45 -4.96 -21.41
N PRO A 162 63.42 -4.03 -22.39
CA PRO A 162 62.28 -3.13 -22.56
C PRO A 162 60.98 -3.87 -22.96
N GLN A 163 61.11 -4.97 -23.72
CA GLN A 163 59.96 -5.82 -24.07
C GLN A 163 59.38 -6.53 -22.85
N LEU A 164 60.23 -6.96 -21.90
CA LEU A 164 59.77 -7.54 -20.65
C LEU A 164 59.05 -6.53 -19.78
N ASP A 165 59.63 -5.33 -19.66
CA ASP A 165 59.04 -4.25 -18.85
C ASP A 165 57.68 -3.83 -19.44
N SER A 166 57.56 -3.73 -20.77
CA SER A 166 56.27 -3.48 -21.43
C SER A 166 55.25 -4.61 -21.22
N ALA A 167 55.66 -5.87 -21.32
CA ALA A 167 54.75 -7.00 -21.09
C ALA A 167 54.27 -7.09 -19.63
N MET A 168 55.14 -6.72 -18.68
CA MET A 168 54.76 -6.62 -17.27
C MET A 168 53.79 -5.47 -17.01
N GLN A 169 53.96 -4.32 -17.69
CA GLN A 169 53.03 -3.20 -17.62
C GLN A 169 51.65 -3.58 -18.20
N ASP A 170 51.60 -4.24 -19.37
CA ASP A 170 50.35 -4.74 -19.97
C ASP A 170 49.52 -5.59 -18.98
N VAL A 171 50.19 -6.49 -18.25
CA VAL A 171 49.52 -7.34 -17.25
C VAL A 171 49.00 -6.49 -16.10
N SER A 172 49.78 -5.52 -15.62
CA SER A 172 49.36 -4.60 -14.56
C SER A 172 48.13 -3.77 -14.98
N ASP A 173 48.12 -3.24 -16.19
CA ASP A 173 47.01 -2.44 -16.73
C ASP A 173 45.72 -3.28 -16.85
N LEU A 174 45.84 -4.54 -17.25
CA LEU A 174 44.70 -5.47 -17.31
C LEU A 174 44.11 -5.76 -15.91
N TYR A 175 44.94 -5.86 -14.87
CA TYR A 175 44.45 -6.00 -13.49
C TYR A 175 43.69 -4.75 -13.02
N LEU A 176 44.20 -3.55 -13.31
CA LEU A 176 43.53 -2.29 -12.98
C LEU A 176 42.20 -2.13 -13.74
N LEU A 177 42.17 -2.52 -15.03
CA LEU A 177 40.95 -2.52 -15.82
C LEU A 177 39.90 -3.50 -15.26
N MET A 178 40.34 -4.68 -14.84
CA MET A 178 39.47 -5.67 -14.20
C MET A 178 38.89 -5.12 -12.89
N GLU A 179 39.71 -4.48 -12.07
CA GLU A 179 39.27 -3.85 -10.81
C GLU A 179 38.19 -2.80 -11.05
N GLU A 180 38.38 -1.90 -12.02
CA GLU A 180 37.37 -0.88 -12.33
C GLU A 180 36.10 -1.50 -12.92
N THR A 181 36.23 -2.57 -13.71
CA THR A 181 35.07 -3.32 -14.23
C THR A 181 34.26 -3.95 -13.10
N GLU A 182 34.91 -4.53 -12.10
CA GLU A 182 34.24 -5.08 -10.91
C GLU A 182 33.58 -3.99 -10.07
N LYS A 183 34.25 -2.85 -9.86
CA LYS A 183 33.64 -1.68 -9.18
C LYS A 183 32.38 -1.24 -9.92
N GLN A 184 32.42 -1.18 -11.25
CA GLN A 184 31.26 -0.80 -12.04
C GLN A 184 30.15 -1.85 -11.98
N ALA A 185 30.47 -3.13 -11.93
CA ALA A 185 29.48 -4.19 -11.74
C ALA A 185 28.77 -4.05 -10.39
N VAL A 186 29.52 -3.83 -9.30
CA VAL A 186 28.97 -3.58 -7.96
C VAL A 186 28.08 -2.35 -7.96
N ARG A 187 28.52 -1.23 -8.55
CA ARG A 187 27.69 0.00 -8.65
C ARG A 187 26.37 -0.27 -9.36
N ARG A 188 26.37 -1.01 -10.48
CA ARG A 188 25.13 -1.38 -11.19
C ARG A 188 24.22 -2.26 -10.32
N ALA A 189 24.76 -3.24 -9.60
CA ALA A 189 23.97 -4.10 -8.71
C ALA A 189 23.33 -3.30 -7.56
N LEU A 190 24.09 -2.39 -6.91
CA LEU A 190 23.57 -1.52 -5.85
C LEU A 190 22.49 -0.57 -6.35
N LEU A 191 22.68 0.00 -7.55
CA LEU A 191 21.68 0.89 -8.16
C LEU A 191 20.38 0.13 -8.50
N GLU A 192 20.50 -1.09 -9.01
CA GLU A 192 19.34 -1.96 -9.28
C GLU A 192 18.61 -2.27 -7.98
N GLU A 193 19.32 -2.74 -6.94
CA GLU A 193 18.72 -3.04 -5.64
C GLU A 193 17.99 -1.84 -5.05
N ARG A 194 18.65 -0.69 -4.98
CA ARG A 194 18.05 0.57 -4.51
C ARG A 194 16.86 0.98 -5.37
N GLY A 195 16.97 0.81 -6.68
CA GLY A 195 15.94 1.14 -7.66
C GLY A 195 14.61 0.45 -7.37
N ARG A 196 14.65 -0.83 -6.98
CA ARG A 196 13.43 -1.60 -6.63
C ARG A 196 12.65 -0.96 -5.48
N TYR A 197 13.33 -0.59 -4.41
CA TYR A 197 12.71 0.07 -3.26
C TYR A 197 12.19 1.46 -3.62
N CYS A 198 12.93 2.23 -4.44
CA CYS A 198 12.44 3.52 -4.93
C CYS A 198 11.17 3.37 -5.77
N THR A 199 11.12 2.38 -6.67
CA THR A 199 9.90 2.06 -7.42
C THR A 199 8.75 1.69 -6.49
N PHE A 200 8.99 0.83 -5.50
CA PHE A 200 7.97 0.48 -4.51
C PHE A 200 7.40 1.70 -3.78
N ILE A 201 8.26 2.62 -3.30
CA ILE A 201 7.81 3.84 -2.63
C ILE A 201 6.98 4.73 -3.56
N ASN A 202 7.38 4.86 -4.83
CA ASN A 202 6.61 5.63 -5.82
C ASN A 202 5.23 5.04 -6.10
N LEU A 203 5.08 3.71 -6.02
CA LEU A 203 3.78 3.03 -6.14
C LEU A 203 2.94 3.19 -4.86
N LEU A 204 3.57 3.21 -3.69
CA LEU A 204 2.90 3.31 -2.39
C LEU A 204 2.41 4.74 -2.10
N GLN A 205 3.17 5.76 -2.52
CA GLN A 205 2.88 7.16 -2.18
C GLN A 205 1.46 7.62 -2.59
N PRO A 206 0.95 7.33 -3.80
CA PRO A 206 -0.44 7.66 -4.16
C PRO A 206 -1.48 7.00 -3.24
N VAL A 207 -1.26 5.75 -2.84
CA VAL A 207 -2.16 5.02 -1.93
C VAL A 207 -2.25 5.73 -0.57
N VAL A 208 -1.09 6.08 0.00
CA VAL A 208 -1.00 6.78 1.30
C VAL A 208 -1.60 8.18 1.22
N ASN A 209 -1.42 8.90 0.11
CA ASN A 209 -2.02 10.22 -0.06
C ASN A 209 -3.56 10.17 -0.04
N VAL A 210 -4.16 9.14 -0.63
CA VAL A 210 -5.62 8.94 -0.57
C VAL A 210 -6.07 8.59 0.84
N GLU A 211 -5.31 7.77 1.56
CA GLU A 211 -5.58 7.44 2.96
C GLU A 211 -5.55 8.68 3.86
N ILE A 212 -4.54 9.54 3.71
CA ILE A 212 -4.46 10.82 4.42
C ILE A 212 -5.68 11.70 4.11
N ALA A 213 -6.07 11.81 2.84
CA ALA A 213 -7.23 12.59 2.44
C ALA A 213 -8.54 12.05 3.06
N MET A 214 -8.68 10.73 3.18
CA MET A 214 -9.82 10.09 3.84
C MET A 214 -9.88 10.43 5.33
N LEU A 215 -8.74 10.41 6.04
CA LEU A 215 -8.69 10.77 7.47
C LEU A 215 -9.10 12.23 7.72
N GLY A 216 -8.86 13.13 6.76
CA GLY A 216 -9.32 14.52 6.83
C GLY A 216 -10.85 14.66 6.97
N GLU A 217 -11.63 13.78 6.35
CA GLU A 217 -13.10 13.81 6.38
C GLU A 217 -13.66 13.56 7.79
N ILE A 218 -12.93 12.83 8.64
CA ILE A 218 -13.35 12.48 10.01
C ILE A 218 -13.52 13.74 10.87
N THR A 219 -12.76 14.80 10.58
CA THR A 219 -12.85 16.08 11.31
C THR A 219 -14.24 16.72 11.23
N HIS A 220 -15.00 16.46 10.16
CA HIS A 220 -16.35 16.98 9.98
C HIS A 220 -17.39 16.29 10.88
N LEU A 221 -17.08 15.12 11.43
CA LEU A 221 -18.00 14.39 12.31
C LEU A 221 -18.12 15.07 13.67
N GLN A 222 -17.05 15.70 14.17
CA GLN A 222 -17.02 16.30 15.50
C GLN A 222 -18.13 17.34 15.69
N ALA A 223 -18.27 18.28 14.75
CA ALA A 223 -19.31 19.30 14.82
C ALA A 223 -20.73 18.70 14.86
N ILE A 224 -20.96 17.57 14.17
CA ILE A 224 -22.28 16.90 14.15
C ILE A 224 -22.52 16.16 15.48
N VAL A 225 -21.47 15.58 16.07
CA VAL A 225 -21.57 14.97 17.41
C VAL A 225 -21.89 16.03 18.46
N ASP A 226 -21.26 17.20 18.38
CA ASP A 226 -21.52 18.32 19.29
C ASP A 226 -22.97 18.80 19.15
N ASP A 227 -23.45 18.99 17.91
CA ASP A 227 -24.85 19.31 17.61
C ASP A 227 -25.82 18.28 18.22
N LEU A 228 -25.57 16.99 17.98
CA LEU A 228 -26.40 15.91 18.49
C LEU A 228 -26.41 15.89 20.02
N THR A 229 -25.27 16.11 20.65
CA THR A 229 -25.15 16.15 22.13
C THR A 229 -26.06 17.22 22.72
N VAL A 230 -26.08 18.42 22.13
CA VAL A 230 -26.98 19.51 22.56
C VAL A 230 -28.44 19.15 22.29
N LEU A 231 -28.76 18.61 21.11
CA LEU A 231 -30.14 18.23 20.77
C LEU A 231 -30.70 17.11 21.65
N THR A 232 -29.83 16.33 22.31
CA THR A 232 -30.22 15.20 23.16
C THR A 232 -29.86 15.39 24.64
N GLU A 233 -29.61 16.61 25.09
CA GLU A 233 -29.05 16.91 26.43
C GLU A 233 -29.91 16.37 27.59
N ASP A 234 -31.23 16.61 27.56
CA ASP A 234 -32.16 16.11 28.57
C ASP A 234 -33.38 15.44 27.90
N PRO A 235 -33.41 14.10 27.80
CA PRO A 235 -34.52 13.38 27.16
C PRO A 235 -35.81 13.40 27.97
N HIS A 236 -35.79 13.84 29.23
CA HIS A 236 -36.95 13.88 30.12
C HIS A 236 -37.61 15.26 30.19
N LYS A 237 -37.04 16.26 29.52
CA LYS A 237 -37.57 17.61 29.44
C LYS A 237 -38.00 17.94 28.01
N LEU A 238 -39.25 18.38 27.85
CA LEU A 238 -39.78 18.73 26.54
C LEU A 238 -39.15 20.05 26.03
N PRO A 239 -38.52 20.07 24.84
CA PRO A 239 -37.94 21.31 24.30
C PRO A 239 -39.00 22.34 23.89
N PRO A 240 -38.66 23.64 23.85
CA PRO A 240 -39.61 24.71 23.49
C PRO A 240 -40.31 24.51 22.14
N ALA A 241 -39.59 24.02 21.12
CA ALA A 241 -40.17 23.74 19.80
C ALA A 241 -41.23 22.62 19.86
N SER A 242 -41.07 21.66 20.76
CA SER A 242 -42.06 20.60 20.99
C SER A 242 -43.24 21.11 21.83
N GLU A 243 -43.01 21.98 22.81
CA GLU A 243 -44.07 22.67 23.56
C GLU A 243 -44.95 23.53 22.65
N GLN A 244 -44.36 24.18 21.64
CA GLN A 244 -45.10 24.99 20.68
C GLN A 244 -46.11 24.15 19.89
N VAL A 245 -45.77 22.90 19.51
CA VAL A 245 -46.71 21.98 18.83
C VAL A 245 -47.96 21.74 19.68
N ILE A 246 -47.83 21.64 21.00
CA ILE A 246 -48.98 21.47 21.92
C ILE A 246 -49.84 22.74 21.95
N ARG A 247 -49.19 23.91 21.97
CA ARG A 247 -49.88 25.21 22.00
C ARG A 247 -50.65 25.46 20.70
N ASP A 248 -50.05 25.15 19.55
CA ASP A 248 -50.65 25.35 18.23
C ASP A 248 -51.91 24.49 18.04
N LEU A 249 -51.99 23.33 18.71
CA LEU A 249 -53.18 22.47 18.66
C LEU A 249 -54.42 23.14 19.27
N LYS A 250 -54.25 23.98 20.30
CA LYS A 250 -55.37 24.66 20.99
C LYS A 250 -56.12 25.68 20.12
N GLY A 251 -55.55 26.09 18.98
CA GLY A 251 -56.15 27.05 18.04
C GLY A 251 -56.52 26.45 16.68
N SER A 252 -56.54 25.12 16.54
CA SER A 252 -56.70 24.45 15.25
C SER A 252 -58.05 23.75 15.10
N ASP A 253 -58.69 23.83 13.91
CA ASP A 253 -59.96 23.16 13.57
C ASP A 253 -59.81 21.65 13.29
N TYR A 254 -58.71 21.01 13.72
CA TYR A 254 -58.47 19.60 13.45
C TYR A 254 -59.35 18.69 14.32
N SER A 255 -60.31 18.00 13.70
CA SER A 255 -61.08 16.91 14.32
C SER A 255 -60.25 15.61 14.31
N TRP A 256 -59.48 15.38 15.37
CA TRP A 256 -58.85 14.09 15.63
C TRP A 256 -59.82 13.21 16.44
N SER A 257 -60.47 12.24 15.80
CA SER A 257 -61.32 11.27 16.51
C SER A 257 -60.47 10.13 17.09
N TYR A 258 -60.46 10.01 18.42
CA TYR A 258 -59.87 8.87 19.08
C TYR A 258 -60.83 7.68 18.92
N GLN A 259 -60.49 6.71 18.07
CA GLN A 259 -61.24 5.46 18.01
C GLN A 259 -60.92 4.64 19.27
N THR A 260 -61.78 4.74 20.28
CA THR A 260 -61.77 3.80 21.40
C THR A 260 -62.22 2.43 20.88
N PRO A 261 -61.57 1.32 21.27
CA PRO A 261 -62.06 -0.03 20.96
C PRO A 261 -63.54 -0.16 21.38
N PRO A 262 -64.40 -0.82 20.58
CA PRO A 262 -65.80 -0.97 20.94
C PRO A 262 -65.94 -1.66 22.30
N SER A 263 -66.77 -1.10 23.17
CA SER A 263 -67.07 -1.65 24.49
C SER A 263 -67.52 -3.10 24.37
N SER A 264 -66.93 -4.01 25.15
CA SER A 264 -67.36 -5.40 25.20
C SER A 264 -68.85 -5.48 25.59
N PRO A 265 -69.66 -6.33 24.93
CA PRO A 265 -71.09 -6.40 25.19
C PRO A 265 -71.34 -6.85 26.63
N SER A 266 -71.92 -5.95 27.43
CA SER A 266 -72.44 -6.28 28.76
C SER A 266 -73.60 -7.26 28.62
N SER A 267 -73.43 -8.45 29.21
CA SER A 267 -74.45 -9.51 29.26
C SER A 267 -75.65 -9.06 30.10
N THR A 268 -76.67 -8.47 29.48
CA THR A 268 -78.01 -8.38 30.07
C THR A 268 -78.70 -9.73 29.93
N ASN A 269 -78.32 -10.68 30.78
CA ASN A 269 -79.11 -11.89 31.02
C ASN A 269 -80.30 -11.50 31.91
N SER A 270 -81.34 -10.95 31.27
CA SER A 270 -82.65 -10.73 31.89
C SER A 270 -83.29 -12.08 32.19
N ARG A 271 -83.36 -12.40 33.49
CA ARG A 271 -84.12 -13.52 34.06
C ARG A 271 -85.55 -13.52 33.52
N LYS A 272 -86.00 -14.65 32.97
CA LYS A 272 -87.41 -15.05 33.04
C LYS A 272 -87.48 -16.45 33.66
N SER A 273 -88.28 -16.49 34.72
CA SER A 273 -88.46 -17.55 35.70
C SER A 273 -89.32 -18.71 35.20
N SER A 274 -88.95 -19.88 35.68
CA SER A 274 -89.69 -21.15 35.81
C SER A 274 -91.14 -21.00 36.30
N MET A 275 -92.10 -21.74 35.72
CA MET A 275 -92.68 -22.98 36.32
C MET A 275 -93.87 -23.55 35.52
N CYS A 276 -93.89 -24.89 35.50
CA CYS A 276 -94.97 -25.85 35.18
C CYS A 276 -95.55 -25.92 33.77
#